data_AF-A0A6A4R8I3-F1
#
_entry.id   AF-A0A6A4R8I3-F1
#
_cell.length_a   1.000
_cell.length_b   1.000
_cell.length_c   1.000
_cell.angle_alpha   90.00
_cell.angle_beta   90.00
_cell.angle_gamma   90.00
#
_symmetry.space_group_name_H-M   'P 1'
#
loop_
_entity.id
_entity.type
_entity.pdbx_description
1 polymer ?
#
loop_
_entity_poly.entity_id
_entity_poly.type
_entity_poly.pdbx_seq_one_letter_code
_entity_poly.pdbx_strand_id
1 'polypeptide(L)'
;MEPVAGKHSSLRNECGSVNDQFHSVVNFEKLDSDYSNGYSDGDYNEKCSIPGYKKDLVRNAEPLILEEPLKPWLTLKRNVKNIKYLPSMVDISFKNRYLYVDVGARSYGSSIGSWFRKQYPKQNKTFHVYAIEADKTFHQEYGLKKGVTLVPYAAWVKNETLTFEIHRDPGEHVEVKGRGMGRIQPLRSSAGGFDGEVEKIQGFDFADWLKSMVSKNDFVVMKMDVEGTEFDLIPRLFETGAICLIDEVFLECHYNRWQRCCPGKRSTKYEKTYQQCLELFSSLRQSGVLVHQWF
;
A
#
# COMPACT_ATOMS: atom_id res chain seq x y z
N MET A 1 9.80 30.33 -68.17
CA MET A 1 9.20 29.98 -66.86
C MET A 1 7.95 29.18 -67.14
N GLU A 2 8.03 27.86 -67.09
CA GLU A 2 6.89 26.95 -67.03
C GLU A 2 7.32 25.75 -66.17
N PRO A 3 6.61 25.40 -65.09
CA PRO A 3 7.00 24.31 -64.23
C PRO A 3 6.30 23.00 -64.60
N VAL A 4 7.03 21.92 -64.30
CA VAL A 4 6.74 20.51 -64.57
C VAL A 4 5.93 19.85 -63.45
N ALA A 5 5.19 18.83 -63.86
CA ALA A 5 4.30 17.90 -63.16
C ALA A 5 4.64 17.42 -61.73
N GLY A 6 3.58 17.11 -60.97
CA GLY A 6 3.60 16.24 -59.79
C GLY A 6 2.39 15.29 -59.78
N LYS A 7 2.65 13.99 -59.96
CA LYS A 7 1.69 12.88 -59.86
C LYS A 7 1.39 12.55 -58.39
N HIS A 8 0.12 12.35 -58.06
CA HIS A 8 -0.31 11.70 -56.82
C HIS A 8 -0.02 10.18 -56.88
N SER A 9 0.77 9.67 -55.94
CA SER A 9 0.87 8.24 -55.64
C SER A 9 0.25 7.95 -54.28
N SER A 10 -0.67 6.99 -54.28
CA SER A 10 -1.30 6.39 -53.10
C SER A 10 -0.31 5.44 -52.44
N LEU A 11 0.13 5.74 -51.22
CA LEU A 11 0.82 4.80 -50.36
C LEU A 11 -0.15 4.29 -49.28
N ARG A 12 -0.45 2.99 -49.39
CA ARG A 12 -1.04 2.17 -48.33
C ARG A 12 -0.04 2.09 -47.19
N ASN A 13 -0.44 2.46 -45.98
CA ASN A 13 0.31 2.11 -44.78
C ASN A 13 -0.30 0.86 -44.17
N GLU A 14 0.51 -0.20 -44.17
CA GLU A 14 0.25 -1.49 -43.53
C GLU A 14 0.12 -1.30 -42.02
N CYS A 15 -0.99 -1.77 -41.45
CA CYS A 15 -1.17 -1.90 -40.02
C CYS A 15 -0.50 -3.21 -39.58
N GLY A 16 0.76 -3.12 -39.16
CA GLY A 16 1.47 -4.22 -38.51
C GLY A 16 0.89 -4.45 -37.11
N SER A 17 0.29 -5.61 -36.91
CA SER A 17 -0.10 -6.15 -35.60
C SER A 17 1.16 -6.27 -34.72
N VAL A 18 1.20 -5.50 -33.63
CA VAL A 18 2.17 -5.70 -32.55
C VAL A 18 1.54 -6.66 -31.55
N ASN A 19 2.19 -7.80 -31.37
CA ASN A 19 1.86 -8.87 -30.43
C ASN A 19 1.44 -8.34 -29.05
N ASP A 20 0.23 -8.73 -28.63
CA ASP A 20 -0.18 -8.82 -27.24
C ASP A 20 0.64 -9.93 -26.55
N GLN A 21 1.65 -9.54 -25.77
CA GLN A 21 2.35 -10.49 -24.90
C GLN A 21 2.65 -9.88 -23.53
N PHE A 22 2.01 -10.50 -22.53
CA PHE A 22 2.28 -10.46 -21.10
C PHE A 22 1.91 -9.20 -20.32
N HIS A 23 0.61 -9.07 -20.02
CA HIS A 23 0.15 -8.46 -18.78
C HIS A 23 -0.24 -9.57 -17.79
N SER A 24 0.50 -9.72 -16.68
CA SER A 24 0.05 -10.52 -15.53
C SER A 24 -0.86 -9.66 -14.66
N VAL A 25 -2.10 -9.46 -15.10
CA VAL A 25 -3.16 -8.97 -14.22
C VAL A 25 -3.65 -10.17 -13.43
N VAL A 26 -3.59 -10.10 -12.10
CA VAL A 26 -4.20 -11.12 -11.24
C VAL A 26 -5.72 -10.97 -11.40
N ASN A 27 -6.34 -11.96 -12.03
CA ASN A 27 -7.78 -11.99 -12.26
C ASN A 27 -8.44 -12.82 -11.14
N PHE A 28 -9.11 -12.15 -10.21
CA PHE A 28 -9.67 -12.79 -9.00
C PHE A 28 -10.86 -13.71 -9.32
N GLU A 29 -11.55 -13.53 -10.46
CA GLU A 29 -12.63 -14.43 -10.90
C GLU A 29 -12.13 -15.87 -11.21
N LYS A 30 -10.85 -16.04 -11.53
CA LYS A 30 -10.23 -17.37 -11.73
C LYS A 30 -9.76 -18.04 -10.43
N LEU A 31 -9.67 -17.30 -9.32
CA LEU A 31 -9.30 -17.87 -8.01
C LEU A 31 -10.47 -18.63 -7.37
N ASP A 32 -11.71 -18.20 -7.64
CA ASP A 32 -12.91 -18.84 -7.08
C ASP A 32 -13.19 -20.24 -7.68
N SER A 33 -12.77 -20.51 -8.92
CA SER A 33 -13.09 -21.78 -9.61
C SER A 33 -12.16 -22.95 -9.27
N ASP A 34 -10.94 -22.69 -8.80
CA ASP A 34 -9.98 -23.72 -8.38
C ASP A 34 -10.14 -24.06 -6.88
N TYR A 35 -11.08 -23.43 -6.17
CA TYR A 35 -11.25 -23.52 -4.71
C TYR A 35 -12.08 -24.73 -4.24
N SER A 36 -12.56 -25.58 -5.15
CA SER A 36 -13.36 -26.76 -4.82
C SER A 36 -12.54 -28.05 -4.88
N ASN A 37 -11.52 -28.19 -4.03
CA ASN A 37 -11.15 -29.48 -3.45
C ASN A 37 -10.10 -29.33 -2.34
N GLY A 38 -10.50 -29.64 -1.10
CA GLY A 38 -9.61 -30.12 -0.04
C GLY A 38 -8.99 -29.07 0.89
N TYR A 39 -9.81 -28.26 1.58
CA TYR A 39 -9.35 -27.60 2.81
C TYR A 39 -9.55 -28.54 4.00
N SER A 40 -8.45 -29.06 4.54
CA SER A 40 -8.41 -29.56 5.90
C SER A 40 -8.59 -28.37 6.85
N ASP A 41 -9.64 -28.43 7.65
CA ASP A 41 -9.99 -27.45 8.68
C ASP A 41 -8.82 -27.25 9.65
N GLY A 42 -8.09 -26.16 9.47
CA GLY A 42 -6.88 -25.81 10.21
C GLY A 42 -7.16 -24.68 11.18
N ASP A 43 -7.33 -25.04 12.45
CA ASP A 43 -7.35 -24.25 13.69
C ASP A 43 -7.22 -22.71 13.52
N TYR A 44 -8.36 -22.02 13.53
CA TYR A 44 -8.50 -20.56 13.43
C TYR A 44 -8.08 -19.82 14.71
N ASN A 45 -6.90 -20.13 15.26
CA ASN A 45 -6.38 -19.45 16.45
C ASN A 45 -4.83 -19.44 16.55
N GLU A 46 -4.09 -19.48 15.43
CA GLU A 46 -2.64 -19.32 15.45
C GLU A 46 -2.25 -17.87 15.82
N LYS A 47 -2.19 -17.57 17.13
CA LYS A 47 -1.42 -16.43 17.64
C LYS A 47 0.02 -16.58 17.14
N CYS A 48 0.61 -15.50 16.60
CA CYS A 48 2.00 -15.54 16.14
C CYS A 48 2.91 -16.05 17.26
N SER A 49 3.59 -17.18 17.03
CA SER A 49 4.74 -17.54 17.86
C SER A 49 5.83 -16.51 17.58
N ILE A 50 6.26 -15.78 18.62
CA ILE A 50 7.27 -14.71 18.50
C ILE A 50 8.61 -15.26 18.99
N PRO A 51 9.52 -15.64 18.08
CA PRO A 51 10.85 -16.11 18.46
C PRO A 51 11.62 -15.03 19.21
N GLY A 52 12.53 -15.44 20.10
CA GLY A 52 13.36 -14.51 20.89
C GLY A 52 14.07 -13.47 20.02
N TYR A 53 14.66 -13.88 18.90
CA TYR A 53 15.36 -12.96 18.00
C TYR A 53 14.47 -11.85 17.42
N LYS A 54 13.17 -12.11 17.15
CA LYS A 54 12.24 -11.06 16.69
C LYS A 54 12.02 -10.01 17.79
N LYS A 55 11.92 -10.44 19.06
CA LYS A 55 11.83 -9.51 20.20
C LYS A 55 13.10 -8.66 20.31
N ASP A 56 14.26 -9.26 20.08
CA ASP A 56 15.54 -8.56 20.15
C ASP A 56 15.67 -7.50 19.05
N LEU A 57 15.23 -7.83 17.83
CA LEU A 57 15.19 -6.88 16.72
C LEU A 57 14.27 -5.70 16.99
N VAL A 58 13.07 -5.95 17.54
CA VAL A 58 12.16 -4.88 17.95
C VAL A 58 12.76 -4.00 19.05
N ARG A 59 13.50 -4.57 20.01
CA ARG A 59 14.20 -3.77 21.05
C ARG A 59 15.31 -2.89 20.47
N ASN A 60 15.91 -3.30 19.36
CA ASN A 60 16.95 -2.54 18.66
C ASN A 60 16.41 -1.54 17.64
N ALA A 61 15.08 -1.48 17.45
CA ALA A 61 14.43 -0.53 16.56
C ALA A 61 14.63 0.92 17.03
N GLU A 62 14.45 1.89 16.13
CA GLU A 62 14.36 3.29 16.53
C GLU A 62 13.16 3.51 17.49
N PRO A 63 13.25 4.45 18.45
CA PRO A 63 12.15 4.70 19.38
C PRO A 63 10.90 5.20 18.66
N LEU A 64 9.73 4.84 19.20
CA LEU A 64 8.48 5.44 18.75
C LEU A 64 8.44 6.94 19.11
N ILE A 65 7.85 7.74 18.24
CA ILE A 65 7.64 9.17 18.42
C ILE A 65 6.39 9.34 19.28
N LEU A 66 6.55 9.48 20.59
CA LEU A 66 5.44 9.43 21.54
C LEU A 66 4.51 10.66 21.50
N GLU A 67 4.94 11.75 20.86
CA GLU A 67 4.17 13.00 20.78
C GLU A 67 3.76 13.31 19.34
N GLU A 68 2.57 13.89 19.18
CA GLU A 68 2.04 14.28 17.87
C GLU A 68 2.99 15.31 17.22
N PRO A 69 3.55 15.03 16.03
CA PRO A 69 4.49 15.96 15.41
C PRO A 69 3.78 17.21 14.89
N LEU A 70 4.15 18.38 15.44
CA LEU A 70 3.65 19.69 14.97
C LEU A 70 4.04 20.02 13.52
N LYS A 71 5.16 19.44 13.05
CA LYS A 71 5.66 19.59 11.68
C LYS A 71 5.99 18.19 11.10
N PRO A 72 4.99 17.41 10.65
CA PRO A 72 5.16 16.02 10.24
C PRO A 72 6.30 15.80 9.23
N TRP A 73 6.39 16.63 8.19
CA TRP A 73 7.43 16.50 7.16
C TRP A 73 8.86 16.66 7.69
N LEU A 74 9.09 17.51 8.71
CA LEU A 74 10.40 17.66 9.34
C LEU A 74 10.71 16.46 10.22
N THR A 75 9.71 16.01 10.98
CA THR A 75 9.82 14.83 11.84
C THR A 75 10.13 13.60 11.01
N LEU A 76 9.44 13.39 9.88
CA LEU A 76 9.71 12.33 8.92
C LEU A 76 11.17 12.36 8.43
N LYS A 77 11.63 13.51 7.93
CA LYS A 77 13.01 13.65 7.43
C LYS A 77 14.07 13.31 8.48
N ARG A 78 13.78 13.56 9.76
CA ARG A 78 14.66 13.18 10.87
C ARG A 78 14.52 11.70 11.19
N ASN A 79 13.29 11.18 11.23
CA ASN A 79 13.01 9.78 11.54
C ASN A 79 13.63 8.83 10.53
N VAL A 80 13.48 9.11 9.22
CA VAL A 80 14.03 8.28 8.13
C VAL A 80 15.55 8.08 8.24
N LYS A 81 16.29 9.04 8.82
CA LYS A 81 17.73 8.90 9.06
C LYS A 81 18.07 7.95 10.21
N ASN A 82 17.13 7.72 11.12
CA ASN A 82 17.31 6.93 12.32
C ASN A 82 16.72 5.52 12.21
N ILE A 83 15.88 5.27 11.18
CA ILE A 83 15.25 3.97 10.96
C ILE A 83 16.30 2.86 10.97
N LYS A 84 16.02 1.82 11.74
CA LYS A 84 16.83 0.60 11.80
C LYS A 84 16.20 -0.45 10.91
N TYR A 85 16.55 -0.40 9.62
CA TYR A 85 16.04 -1.36 8.64
C TYR A 85 16.42 -2.79 9.02
N LEU A 86 15.49 -3.72 8.85
CA LEU A 86 15.73 -5.13 9.16
C LEU A 86 16.97 -5.70 8.45
N PRO A 87 17.17 -5.47 7.13
CA PRO A 87 18.36 -5.95 6.41
C PRO A 87 19.66 -5.21 6.78
N SER A 88 19.61 -4.18 7.62
CA SER A 88 20.80 -3.57 8.19
C SER A 88 21.19 -4.18 9.54
N MET A 89 20.31 -4.97 10.16
CA MET A 89 20.54 -5.62 11.46
C MET A 89 20.80 -7.12 11.34
N VAL A 90 20.26 -7.79 10.32
CA VAL A 90 20.38 -9.24 10.13
C VAL A 90 20.62 -9.62 8.68
N ASP A 91 21.29 -10.74 8.45
CA ASP A 91 21.41 -11.35 7.12
C ASP A 91 20.04 -11.91 6.68
N ILE A 92 19.57 -11.50 5.50
CA ILE A 92 18.29 -11.98 4.93
C ILE A 92 18.53 -13.01 3.81
N SER A 93 19.78 -13.46 3.61
CA SER A 93 20.17 -14.34 2.51
C SER A 93 19.52 -15.72 2.52
N PHE A 94 19.09 -16.19 3.69
CA PHE A 94 18.46 -17.49 3.90
C PHE A 94 16.98 -17.56 3.47
N LYS A 95 16.38 -16.43 3.11
CA LYS A 95 14.96 -16.33 2.71
C LYS A 95 14.81 -16.73 1.23
N ASN A 96 13.67 -17.35 0.91
CA ASN A 96 13.44 -17.93 -0.42
C ASN A 96 13.11 -16.88 -1.48
N ARG A 97 12.24 -15.93 -1.13
CA ARG A 97 11.85 -14.81 -2.00
C ARG A 97 11.85 -13.52 -1.18
N TYR A 98 11.91 -12.40 -1.90
CA TYR A 98 11.93 -11.07 -1.32
C TYR A 98 10.77 -10.29 -1.91
N LEU A 99 9.83 -9.88 -1.07
CA LEU A 99 8.58 -9.26 -1.50
C LEU A 99 8.46 -7.89 -0.86
N TYR A 100 8.05 -6.91 -1.67
CA TYR A 100 7.64 -5.60 -1.18
C TYR A 100 6.18 -5.38 -1.54
N VAL A 101 5.34 -5.19 -0.54
CA VAL A 101 3.89 -4.99 -0.68
C VAL A 101 3.59 -3.54 -0.33
N ASP A 102 3.21 -2.75 -1.34
CA ASP A 102 2.85 -1.34 -1.18
C ASP A 102 1.33 -1.21 -1.18
N VAL A 103 0.75 -1.01 0.01
CA VAL A 103 -0.70 -0.91 0.23
C VAL A 103 -1.10 0.56 0.22
N GLY A 104 -1.88 0.95 -0.80
CA GLY A 104 -2.10 2.36 -1.13
C GLY A 104 -0.91 2.94 -1.88
N ALA A 105 -0.53 2.27 -2.97
CA ALA A 105 0.71 2.55 -3.69
C ALA A 105 0.69 3.88 -4.45
N ARG A 106 -0.47 4.41 -4.81
CA ARG A 106 -0.68 5.64 -5.58
C ARG A 106 0.12 5.61 -6.90
N SER A 107 0.94 6.62 -7.17
CA SER A 107 1.82 6.66 -8.34
C SER A 107 3.09 5.83 -8.10
N TYR A 108 3.72 5.31 -9.15
CA TYR A 108 4.95 4.53 -9.02
C TYR A 108 6.06 5.31 -8.30
N GLY A 109 6.08 6.63 -8.44
CA GLY A 109 7.06 7.52 -7.80
C GLY A 109 6.81 7.82 -6.31
N SER A 110 5.66 7.46 -5.75
CA SER A 110 5.29 7.76 -4.36
C SER A 110 6.23 7.08 -3.36
N SER A 111 6.47 5.77 -3.54
CA SER A 111 7.28 4.94 -2.65
C SER A 111 8.14 3.94 -3.43
N ILE A 112 7.55 3.15 -4.32
CA ILE A 112 8.24 2.07 -5.07
C ILE A 112 9.45 2.59 -5.84
N GLY A 113 9.24 3.55 -6.74
CA GLY A 113 10.25 4.16 -7.60
C GLY A 113 11.16 5.17 -6.91
N SER A 114 10.79 5.59 -5.70
CA SER A 114 11.49 6.59 -4.90
C SER A 114 12.26 5.91 -3.75
N TRP A 115 11.75 5.98 -2.51
CA TRP A 115 12.43 5.50 -1.32
C TRP A 115 12.74 4.01 -1.38
N PHE A 116 11.78 3.15 -1.75
CA PHE A 116 12.00 1.70 -1.69
C PHE A 116 13.11 1.29 -2.65
N ARG A 117 13.05 1.64 -3.93
CA ARG A 117 14.11 1.28 -4.89
C ARG A 117 15.45 1.96 -4.58
N LYS A 118 15.45 3.25 -4.20
CA LYS A 118 16.70 4.04 -4.09
C LYS A 118 17.39 3.93 -2.73
N GLN A 119 16.67 3.65 -1.65
CA GLN A 119 17.19 3.79 -0.28
C GLN A 119 17.05 2.52 0.57
N TYR A 120 15.98 1.73 0.41
CA TYR A 120 15.81 0.53 1.23
C TYR A 120 16.98 -0.46 1.02
N PRO A 121 17.65 -0.95 2.09
CA PRO A 121 18.82 -1.81 1.99
C PRO A 121 18.40 -3.24 1.61
N LYS A 122 18.81 -3.71 0.44
CA LYS A 122 18.33 -5.00 -0.11
C LYS A 122 19.31 -6.16 0.02
N GLN A 123 20.51 -5.93 0.57
CA GLN A 123 21.60 -6.93 0.58
C GLN A 123 21.82 -7.62 -0.78
N ASN A 124 21.78 -6.83 -1.87
CA ASN A 124 21.88 -7.32 -3.25
C ASN A 124 20.81 -8.35 -3.66
N LYS A 125 19.65 -8.35 -3.00
CA LYS A 125 18.51 -9.20 -3.34
C LYS A 125 17.53 -8.48 -4.26
N THR A 126 16.91 -9.24 -5.15
CA THR A 126 15.87 -8.74 -6.06
C THR A 126 14.52 -8.93 -5.41
N PHE A 127 13.79 -7.83 -5.24
CA PHE A 127 12.44 -7.84 -4.67
C PHE A 127 11.40 -7.88 -5.79
N HIS A 128 10.42 -8.78 -5.68
CA HIS A 128 9.18 -8.66 -6.42
C HIS A 128 8.25 -7.68 -5.68
N VAL A 129 7.65 -6.75 -6.41
CA VAL A 129 6.82 -5.70 -5.83
C VAL A 129 5.35 -5.96 -6.16
N TYR A 130 4.48 -5.91 -5.16
CA TYR A 130 3.04 -5.81 -5.34
C TYR A 130 2.61 -4.38 -5.04
N ALA A 131 2.04 -3.69 -6.03
CA ALA A 131 1.45 -2.37 -5.88
C ALA A 131 -0.06 -2.53 -5.75
N ILE A 132 -0.63 -2.30 -4.57
CA ILE A 132 -2.07 -2.37 -4.35
C ILE A 132 -2.63 -0.95 -4.46
N GLU A 133 -3.43 -0.72 -5.50
CA GLU A 133 -3.94 0.60 -5.84
C GLU A 133 -5.33 0.52 -6.48
N ALA A 134 -6.33 1.14 -5.84
CA ALA A 134 -7.72 1.10 -6.27
C ALA A 134 -8.06 2.18 -7.31
N ASP A 135 -7.38 3.34 -7.26
CA ASP A 135 -7.61 4.45 -8.17
C ASP A 135 -6.98 4.17 -9.54
N LYS A 136 -7.86 3.98 -10.52
CA LYS A 136 -7.52 3.65 -11.91
C LYS A 136 -6.61 4.67 -12.58
N THR A 137 -6.58 5.91 -12.09
CA THR A 137 -5.74 6.96 -12.65
C THR A 137 -4.24 6.64 -12.58
N PHE A 138 -3.81 5.81 -11.62
CA PHE A 138 -2.40 5.42 -11.48
C PHE A 138 -2.04 4.10 -12.17
N HIS A 139 -3.02 3.29 -12.60
CA HIS A 139 -2.78 1.92 -13.08
C HIS A 139 -1.82 1.85 -14.28
N GLN A 140 -1.92 2.81 -15.19
CA GLN A 140 -1.07 2.87 -16.39
C GLN A 140 0.42 3.04 -16.06
N GLU A 141 0.77 3.66 -14.92
CA GLU A 141 2.17 3.85 -14.53
C GLU A 141 2.90 2.53 -14.25
N TYR A 142 2.16 1.49 -13.87
CA TYR A 142 2.71 0.19 -13.46
C TYR A 142 2.90 -0.77 -14.63
N GLY A 143 2.14 -0.64 -15.71
CA GLY A 143 2.07 -1.63 -16.80
C GLY A 143 3.42 -1.96 -17.47
N LEU A 144 4.41 -1.08 -17.40
CA LEU A 144 5.74 -1.26 -18.00
C LEU A 144 6.86 -1.51 -16.98
N LYS A 145 6.54 -1.61 -15.68
CA LYS A 145 7.55 -1.71 -14.61
C LYS A 145 7.91 -3.16 -14.34
N LYS A 146 9.08 -3.58 -14.84
CA LYS A 146 9.63 -4.92 -14.55
C LYS A 146 9.73 -5.19 -13.04
N GLY A 147 9.31 -6.39 -12.65
CA GLY A 147 9.32 -6.84 -11.25
C GLY A 147 8.25 -6.20 -10.38
N VAL A 148 7.23 -5.56 -10.98
CA VAL A 148 6.07 -4.99 -10.28
C VAL A 148 4.80 -5.61 -10.81
N THR A 149 3.95 -6.07 -9.90
CA THR A 149 2.59 -6.55 -10.18
C THR A 149 1.60 -5.57 -9.57
N LEU A 150 0.72 -5.01 -10.41
CA LEU A 150 -0.39 -4.19 -9.94
C LEU A 150 -1.52 -5.10 -9.45
N VAL A 151 -2.04 -4.81 -8.26
CA VAL A 151 -3.27 -5.35 -7.70
C VAL A 151 -4.30 -4.22 -7.73
N PRO A 152 -5.16 -4.15 -8.77
CA PRO A 152 -6.00 -2.98 -9.06
C PRO A 152 -7.28 -2.92 -8.20
N TYR A 153 -7.13 -3.14 -6.90
CA TYR A 153 -8.22 -3.29 -5.93
C TYR A 153 -7.87 -2.55 -4.63
N ALA A 154 -8.88 -2.22 -3.83
CA ALA A 154 -8.67 -1.72 -2.47
C ALA A 154 -8.33 -2.87 -1.52
N ALA A 155 -7.24 -2.76 -0.78
CA ALA A 155 -7.02 -3.63 0.37
C ALA A 155 -8.15 -3.43 1.38
N TRP A 156 -8.83 -4.51 1.75
CA TRP A 156 -9.96 -4.46 2.66
C TRP A 156 -10.02 -5.69 3.56
N VAL A 157 -11.02 -5.74 4.45
CA VAL A 157 -11.19 -6.82 5.43
C VAL A 157 -11.98 -8.02 4.90
N LYS A 158 -12.59 -7.89 3.71
CA LYS A 158 -13.32 -8.95 3.00
C LYS A 158 -13.53 -8.55 1.53
N ASN A 159 -13.88 -9.51 0.69
CA ASN A 159 -14.26 -9.24 -0.69
C ASN A 159 -15.63 -8.56 -0.74
N GLU A 160 -15.69 -7.29 -1.13
CA GLU A 160 -16.95 -6.57 -1.33
C GLU A 160 -16.79 -5.33 -2.22
N THR A 161 -17.92 -4.79 -2.69
CA THR A 161 -17.93 -3.49 -3.35
C THR A 161 -17.93 -2.37 -2.31
N LEU A 162 -17.03 -1.41 -2.50
CA LEU A 162 -16.80 -0.26 -1.62
C LEU A 162 -17.05 1.05 -2.37
N THR A 163 -17.12 2.13 -1.61
CA THR A 163 -17.15 3.50 -2.15
C THR A 163 -15.83 4.20 -1.88
N PHE A 164 -15.31 4.86 -2.91
CA PHE A 164 -14.11 5.69 -2.85
C PHE A 164 -14.51 7.15 -2.92
N GLU A 165 -14.38 7.86 -1.80
CA GLU A 165 -14.77 9.25 -1.63
C GLU A 165 -13.57 10.18 -1.85
N ILE A 166 -13.58 10.96 -2.92
CA ILE A 166 -12.49 11.89 -3.22
C ILE A 166 -12.85 13.26 -2.66
N HIS A 167 -12.18 13.59 -1.55
CA HIS A 167 -12.30 14.92 -0.97
C HIS A 167 -11.45 15.89 -1.81
N ARG A 168 -12.07 16.98 -2.27
CA ARG A 168 -11.34 18.16 -2.75
C ARG A 168 -11.22 19.12 -1.57
N ASP A 169 -10.00 19.33 -1.06
CA ASP A 169 -9.81 20.23 0.07
C ASP A 169 -10.24 21.67 -0.32
N PRO A 170 -11.13 22.32 0.45
CA PRO A 170 -11.52 23.70 0.20
C PRO A 170 -10.36 24.61 0.60
N GLY A 171 -9.45 24.86 -0.35
CA GLY A 171 -8.25 25.68 -0.15
C GLY A 171 -7.10 25.37 -1.09
N GLU A 172 -7.09 24.21 -1.77
CA GLU A 172 -6.11 23.92 -2.83
C GLU A 172 -6.56 24.54 -4.17
N HIS A 173 -6.51 25.87 -4.27
CA HIS A 173 -6.30 26.52 -5.57
C HIS A 173 -4.83 26.39 -5.95
N VAL A 174 -4.38 25.17 -6.21
CA VAL A 174 -3.11 24.95 -6.91
C VAL A 174 -3.44 24.11 -8.13
N GLU A 175 -3.22 24.70 -9.31
CA GLU A 175 -3.29 24.03 -10.60
C GLU A 175 -2.18 22.98 -10.78
N VAL A 176 -2.07 22.03 -9.85
CA VAL A 176 -1.50 20.73 -10.15
C VAL A 176 -2.68 19.85 -10.50
N LYS A 177 -2.73 19.34 -11.74
CA LYS A 177 -3.71 18.35 -12.19
C LYS A 177 -3.58 17.06 -11.37
N GLY A 178 -4.07 17.07 -10.13
CA GLY A 178 -4.00 15.96 -9.19
C GLY A 178 -5.35 15.76 -8.55
N ARG A 179 -5.93 14.58 -8.77
CA ARG A 179 -7.12 14.08 -8.05
C ARG A 179 -6.76 13.99 -6.55
N GLY A 180 -7.70 14.42 -5.69
CA GLY A 180 -7.52 14.42 -4.22
C GLY A 180 -7.29 13.02 -3.64
N MET A 181 -6.79 12.95 -2.41
CA MET A 181 -6.63 11.67 -1.68
C MET A 181 -8.01 11.09 -1.35
N GLY A 182 -8.37 9.98 -2.00
CA GLY A 182 -9.67 9.36 -1.83
C GLY A 182 -9.71 8.39 -0.64
N ARG A 183 -10.89 8.22 -0.06
CA ARG A 183 -11.09 7.43 1.15
C ARG A 183 -12.04 6.27 0.89
N ILE A 184 -11.66 5.09 1.36
CA ILE A 184 -12.47 3.88 1.23
C ILE A 184 -13.52 3.86 2.35
N GLN A 185 -14.78 3.61 1.97
CA GLN A 185 -15.90 3.42 2.89
C GLN A 185 -16.73 2.20 2.48
N PRO A 186 -17.35 1.48 3.43
CA PRO A 186 -18.38 0.50 3.12
C PRO A 186 -19.55 1.16 2.38
N LEU A 187 -20.21 0.41 1.50
CA LEU A 187 -21.37 0.90 0.76
C LEU A 187 -22.52 1.22 1.71
N ARG A 188 -22.66 2.47 2.13
CA ARG A 188 -23.83 2.96 2.88
C ARG A 188 -24.84 3.58 1.92
N SER A 189 -26.12 3.30 2.12
CA SER A 189 -27.22 4.03 1.49
C SER A 189 -27.02 5.51 1.79
N SER A 190 -26.85 6.32 0.74
CA SER A 190 -26.50 7.74 0.78
C SER A 190 -27.16 8.50 1.95
N ALA A 191 -26.44 8.62 3.08
CA ALA A 191 -26.81 9.53 4.15
C ALA A 191 -26.21 10.88 3.77
N GLY A 192 -27.07 11.83 3.39
CA GLY A 192 -26.70 13.07 2.73
C GLY A 192 -25.63 13.90 3.43
N GLY A 193 -24.86 14.63 2.62
CA GLY A 193 -23.90 15.64 3.09
C GLY A 193 -22.54 15.67 2.37
N PHE A 194 -22.23 14.73 1.47
CA PHE A 194 -20.95 14.70 0.76
C PHE A 194 -21.01 15.42 -0.60
N ASP A 195 -20.19 16.45 -0.78
CA ASP A 195 -20.06 17.27 -2.01
C ASP A 195 -18.85 16.86 -2.88
N GLY A 196 -18.43 15.59 -2.81
CA GLY A 196 -17.28 15.06 -3.54
C GLY A 196 -17.62 13.97 -4.55
N GLU A 197 -16.63 13.56 -5.34
CA GLU A 197 -16.76 12.43 -6.27
C GLU A 197 -16.78 11.12 -5.47
N VAL A 198 -17.79 10.29 -5.72
CA VAL A 198 -17.91 8.95 -5.14
C VAL A 198 -17.85 7.93 -6.26
N GLU A 199 -16.83 7.07 -6.22
CA GLU A 199 -16.68 5.97 -7.17
C GLU A 199 -16.89 4.61 -6.50
N LYS A 200 -17.51 3.68 -7.23
CA LYS A 200 -17.56 2.28 -6.80
C LYS A 200 -16.25 1.60 -7.16
N ILE A 201 -15.63 1.00 -6.16
CA ILE A 201 -14.39 0.23 -6.31
C ILE A 201 -14.58 -1.17 -5.72
N GLN A 202 -13.74 -2.10 -6.12
CA GLN A 202 -13.74 -3.45 -5.56
C GLN A 202 -12.68 -3.54 -4.46
N GLY A 203 -13.11 -3.94 -3.27
CA GLY A 203 -12.24 -4.33 -2.16
C GLY A 203 -12.02 -5.84 -2.15
N PHE A 204 -10.83 -6.26 -1.73
CA PHE A 204 -10.51 -7.68 -1.53
C PHE A 204 -10.04 -7.93 -0.10
N ASP A 205 -10.23 -9.14 0.42
CA ASP A 205 -9.66 -9.55 1.70
C ASP A 205 -8.14 -9.58 1.59
N PHE A 206 -7.51 -8.54 2.13
CA PHE A 206 -6.06 -8.38 2.09
C PHE A 206 -5.33 -9.46 2.90
N ALA A 207 -5.92 -9.89 4.02
CA ALA A 207 -5.31 -10.90 4.86
C ALA A 207 -5.30 -12.27 4.18
N ASP A 208 -6.40 -12.65 3.55
CA ASP A 208 -6.50 -13.91 2.81
C ASP A 208 -5.60 -13.91 1.57
N TRP A 209 -5.55 -12.80 0.83
CA TRP A 209 -4.62 -12.64 -0.28
C TRP A 209 -3.15 -12.76 0.16
N LEU A 210 -2.78 -12.15 1.30
CA LEU A 210 -1.41 -12.25 1.79
C LEU A 210 -1.06 -13.71 2.13
N LYS A 211 -1.98 -14.44 2.75
CA LYS A 211 -1.82 -15.87 3.09
C LYS A 211 -1.74 -16.77 1.86
N SER A 212 -2.40 -16.42 0.75
CA SER A 212 -2.29 -17.18 -0.49
C SER A 212 -1.00 -16.91 -1.26
N MET A 213 -0.38 -15.73 -1.06
CA MET A 213 0.80 -15.30 -1.82
C MET A 213 2.13 -15.53 -1.12
N VAL A 214 2.12 -15.57 0.22
CA VAL A 214 3.33 -15.52 1.06
C VAL A 214 3.44 -16.75 1.95
N SER A 215 4.68 -17.25 2.09
CA SER A 215 5.04 -18.29 3.05
C SER A 215 5.93 -17.73 4.16
N LYS A 216 6.01 -18.45 5.30
CA LYS A 216 6.87 -18.08 6.44
C LYS A 216 8.37 -17.98 6.08
N ASN A 217 8.80 -18.57 4.95
CA ASN A 217 10.19 -18.56 4.45
C ASN A 217 10.49 -17.41 3.48
N ASP A 218 9.49 -16.61 3.10
CA ASP A 218 9.69 -15.40 2.32
C ASP A 218 10.12 -14.24 3.23
N PHE A 219 10.83 -13.26 2.66
CA PHE A 219 11.13 -12.00 3.31
C PHE A 219 10.12 -10.94 2.83
N VAL A 220 9.29 -10.43 3.74
CA VAL A 220 8.21 -9.52 3.36
C VAL A 220 8.34 -8.17 4.05
N VAL A 221 8.43 -7.13 3.21
CA VAL A 221 8.38 -5.74 3.61
C VAL A 221 7.06 -5.16 3.16
N MET A 222 6.31 -4.54 4.06
CA MET A 222 5.04 -3.91 3.75
C MET A 222 5.13 -2.40 4.01
N LYS A 223 4.66 -1.59 3.07
CA LYS A 223 4.31 -0.18 3.32
C LYS A 223 2.80 -0.04 3.25
N MET A 224 2.21 0.71 4.17
CA MET A 224 0.76 0.91 4.23
C MET A 224 0.44 2.39 4.49
N ASP A 225 -0.44 2.92 3.65
CA ASP A 225 -0.88 4.32 3.61
C ASP A 225 -2.23 4.35 2.89
N VAL A 226 -3.31 4.22 3.65
CA VAL A 226 -4.63 3.81 3.14
C VAL A 226 -5.75 4.66 3.73
N GLU A 227 -5.43 5.92 4.05
CA GLU A 227 -6.38 6.98 4.36
C GLU A 227 -7.37 6.63 5.50
N GLY A 228 -6.89 5.98 6.56
CA GLY A 228 -7.67 5.71 7.78
C GLY A 228 -8.13 4.27 7.93
N THR A 229 -8.05 3.46 6.88
CA THR A 229 -8.43 2.04 6.93
C THR A 229 -7.36 1.15 7.59
N GLU A 230 -6.25 1.74 8.07
CA GLU A 230 -5.24 1.04 8.86
C GLU A 230 -5.86 0.41 10.12
N PHE A 231 -6.87 1.07 10.69
CA PHE A 231 -7.60 0.63 11.88
C PHE A 231 -8.58 -0.52 11.62
N ASP A 232 -8.83 -0.89 10.37
CA ASP A 232 -9.58 -2.08 9.99
C ASP A 232 -8.63 -3.19 9.56
N LEU A 233 -7.65 -2.85 8.72
CA LEU A 233 -6.71 -3.79 8.13
C LEU A 233 -5.73 -4.40 9.14
N ILE A 234 -5.10 -3.59 10.00
CA ILE A 234 -4.12 -4.11 10.96
C ILE A 234 -4.79 -5.08 11.97
N PRO A 235 -5.94 -4.76 12.58
CA PRO A 235 -6.67 -5.74 13.40
C PRO A 235 -7.05 -7.02 12.65
N ARG A 236 -7.49 -6.91 11.39
CA ARG A 236 -7.78 -8.08 10.56
C ARG A 236 -6.55 -8.96 10.32
N LEU A 237 -5.37 -8.37 10.09
CA LEU A 237 -4.11 -9.12 9.97
C LEU A 237 -3.73 -9.84 11.27
N PHE A 238 -4.05 -9.26 12.44
CA PHE A 238 -3.89 -9.92 13.73
C PHE A 238 -4.86 -11.08 13.92
N GLU A 239 -6.15 -10.84 13.67
CA GLU A 239 -7.22 -11.83 13.82
C GLU A 239 -6.97 -13.09 12.98
N THR A 240 -6.51 -12.92 11.74
CA THR A 240 -6.31 -14.01 10.78
C THR A 240 -4.94 -14.69 10.87
N GLY A 241 -4.03 -14.17 11.70
CA GLY A 241 -2.63 -14.58 11.78
C GLY A 241 -1.77 -14.16 10.56
N ALA A 242 -2.34 -13.44 9.59
CA ALA A 242 -1.61 -12.99 8.40
C ALA A 242 -0.45 -12.05 8.74
N ILE A 243 -0.53 -11.31 9.86
CA ILE A 243 0.54 -10.43 10.34
C ILE A 243 1.87 -11.18 10.57
N CYS A 244 1.81 -12.49 10.88
CA CYS A 244 3.03 -13.28 11.14
C CYS A 244 3.88 -13.50 9.88
N LEU A 245 3.31 -13.26 8.69
CA LEU A 245 3.98 -13.40 7.39
C LEU A 245 4.79 -12.15 7.01
N ILE A 246 4.65 -11.06 7.76
CA ILE A 246 5.32 -9.79 7.49
C ILE A 246 6.53 -9.65 8.42
N ASP A 247 7.69 -9.35 7.85
CA ASP A 247 8.94 -9.18 8.61
C ASP A 247 9.16 -7.71 9.02
N GLU A 248 8.80 -6.75 8.16
CA GLU A 248 9.02 -5.32 8.37
C GLU A 248 7.87 -4.47 7.82
N VAL A 249 7.43 -3.45 8.57
CA VAL A 249 6.28 -2.60 8.24
C VAL A 249 6.65 -1.12 8.28
N PHE A 250 6.27 -0.38 7.24
CA PHE A 250 6.28 1.07 7.17
C PHE A 250 4.84 1.56 7.15
N LEU A 251 4.35 2.12 8.24
CA LEU A 251 2.93 2.45 8.39
C LEU A 251 2.75 3.96 8.54
N GLU A 252 2.03 4.56 7.58
CA GLU A 252 1.46 5.88 7.74
C GLU A 252 0.09 5.77 8.40
N CYS A 253 0.01 6.18 9.65
CA CYS A 253 -1.25 6.16 10.39
C CYS A 253 -1.99 7.49 10.23
N HIS A 254 -3.25 7.39 9.80
CA HIS A 254 -4.12 8.54 9.59
C HIS A 254 -4.98 8.82 10.82
N TYR A 255 -4.87 10.03 11.35
CA TYR A 255 -5.54 10.46 12.58
C TYR A 255 -5.95 11.93 12.49
N ASN A 256 -6.78 12.36 13.43
CA ASN A 256 -7.23 13.73 13.60
C ASN A 256 -6.05 14.66 13.91
N ARG A 257 -5.49 15.30 12.88
CA ARG A 257 -4.32 16.20 12.99
C ARG A 257 -4.71 17.64 13.27
N TRP A 258 -3.80 18.40 13.88
CA TRP A 258 -3.90 19.87 13.92
C TRP A 258 -3.90 20.47 12.52
N GLN A 259 -4.79 21.43 12.27
CA GLN A 259 -4.86 22.12 10.99
C GLN A 259 -3.77 23.20 10.89
N ARG A 260 -3.03 23.18 9.77
CA ARG A 260 -1.96 24.16 9.52
C ARG A 260 -2.49 25.60 9.37
N CYS A 261 -3.67 25.77 8.76
CA CYS A 261 -4.28 27.09 8.54
C CYS A 261 -4.74 27.76 9.84
N CYS A 262 -5.04 26.96 10.86
CA CYS A 262 -6.03 27.32 11.86
C CYS A 262 -5.57 26.81 13.24
N PRO A 263 -4.67 27.56 13.92
CA PRO A 263 -4.12 27.16 15.21
C PRO A 263 -5.23 26.82 16.23
N GLY A 264 -5.05 25.72 16.96
CA GLY A 264 -6.04 25.23 17.93
C GLY A 264 -7.23 24.50 17.32
N LYS A 265 -7.36 24.43 15.98
CA LYS A 265 -8.37 23.61 15.31
C LYS A 265 -7.78 22.29 14.82
N ARG A 266 -8.59 21.25 14.96
CA ARG A 266 -8.31 19.87 14.54
C ARG A 266 -9.07 19.54 13.26
N SER A 267 -8.52 18.66 12.42
CA SER A 267 -9.18 18.22 11.19
C SER A 267 -10.24 17.19 11.52
N THR A 268 -11.45 17.36 10.99
CA THR A 268 -12.52 16.36 11.12
C THR A 268 -12.38 15.22 10.11
N LYS A 269 -11.32 15.21 9.28
CA LYS A 269 -11.12 14.17 8.26
C LYS A 269 -11.04 12.78 8.87
N TYR A 270 -10.38 12.61 10.02
CA TYR A 270 -10.29 11.32 10.71
C TYR A 270 -10.79 11.45 12.15
N GLU A 271 -11.44 10.41 12.66
CA GLU A 271 -11.94 10.37 14.04
C GLU A 271 -10.86 9.92 15.03
N LYS A 272 -9.91 9.11 14.55
CA LYS A 272 -8.89 8.47 15.40
C LYS A 272 -7.89 9.49 15.93
N THR A 273 -7.36 9.24 17.12
CA THR A 273 -6.37 10.11 17.77
C THR A 273 -4.94 9.64 17.49
N TYR A 274 -3.96 10.51 17.72
CA TYR A 274 -2.56 10.13 17.66
C TYR A 274 -2.22 9.01 18.65
N GLN A 275 -2.84 9.02 19.84
CA GLN A 275 -2.66 7.99 20.84
C GLN A 275 -3.09 6.61 20.34
N GLN A 276 -4.20 6.54 19.60
CA GLN A 276 -4.65 5.29 18.98
C GLN A 276 -3.69 4.79 17.90
N CYS A 277 -3.03 5.68 17.15
CA CYS A 277 -1.94 5.29 16.27
C CYS A 277 -0.76 4.69 17.06
N LEU A 278 -0.36 5.31 18.18
CA LEU A 278 0.72 4.79 19.04
C LEU A 278 0.40 3.41 19.62
N GLU A 279 -0.85 3.16 19.99
CA GLU A 279 -1.32 1.84 20.42
C GLU A 279 -1.14 0.82 19.29
N LEU A 280 -1.49 1.17 18.05
CA LEU A 280 -1.32 0.31 16.88
C LEU A 280 0.15 -0.01 16.58
N PHE A 281 1.04 0.99 16.64
CA PHE A 281 2.48 0.78 16.52
C PHE A 281 3.02 -0.09 17.64
N SER A 282 2.55 0.12 18.87
CA SER A 282 2.96 -0.65 20.04
C SER A 282 2.51 -2.10 19.95
N SER A 283 1.28 -2.38 19.48
CA SER A 283 0.77 -3.74 19.31
C SER A 283 1.57 -4.51 18.26
N LEU A 284 1.93 -3.86 17.14
CA LEU A 284 2.81 -4.44 16.12
C LEU A 284 4.20 -4.80 16.68
N ARG A 285 4.81 -3.90 17.45
CA ARG A 285 6.10 -4.19 18.10
C ARG A 285 5.98 -5.31 19.12
N GLN A 286 4.92 -5.32 19.93
CA GLN A 286 4.66 -6.38 20.92
C GLN A 286 4.44 -7.74 20.26
N SER A 287 3.92 -7.78 19.03
CA SER A 287 3.79 -9.00 18.24
C SER A 287 5.07 -9.42 17.50
N GLY A 288 6.20 -8.73 17.74
CA GLY A 288 7.48 -9.05 17.12
C GLY A 288 7.62 -8.57 15.68
N VAL A 289 6.72 -7.72 15.20
CA VAL A 289 6.82 -7.08 13.88
C VAL A 289 7.64 -5.82 14.02
N LEU A 290 8.67 -5.68 13.18
CA LEU A 290 9.45 -4.45 13.13
C LEU A 290 8.66 -3.39 12.37
N VAL A 291 8.04 -2.45 13.09
CA VAL A 291 7.28 -1.35 12.50
C VAL A 291 7.97 0.01 12.68
N HIS A 292 7.91 0.79 11.60
CA HIS A 292 8.44 2.14 11.48
C HIS A 292 7.30 3.13 11.25
N GLN A 293 7.31 4.25 11.98
CA GLN A 293 6.37 5.35 11.79
C GLN A 293 6.69 6.11 10.49
N TRP A 294 5.75 6.07 9.55
CA TRP A 294 5.78 6.78 8.27
C TRP A 294 4.80 7.97 8.30
N PHE A 295 5.10 9.05 7.58
CA PHE A 295 4.34 10.33 7.58
C PHE A 295 4.47 11.05 6.23
#